data_AF-A0A7W8EJ79-F1
#
_entry.id   AF-A0A7W8EJ79-F1
#
_cell.length_a   1.000
_cell.length_b   1.000
_cell.length_c   1.000
_cell.angle_alpha   90.00
_cell.angle_beta   90.00
_cell.angle_gamma   90.00
#
_symmetry.space_group_name_H-M   'P 1'
#
loop_
_entity.id
_entity.type
_entity.pdbx_description
1 polymer ?
#
loop_
_entity_poly.entity_id
_entity_poly.type
_entity_poly.pdbx_seq_one_letter_code
_entity_poly.pdbx_strand_id
1 'polypeptide(L)'
;MTDRVLVEALRADDPGALAALYDTYAEGIYQYCWSLLQSSDSAQVALRDTLIAAEAHIGALAEPERLRPWLYALARGECARRRLAAPQGAQTLTEAPEPDDPDDADLRVMAWNAVRSLPAGDRELLELSTRHALPTFDLAAVLGTSPRQVETAEEEARERLRDAITAEFLARKGPYDCPRRADILAGFSGELTNEMRRQLVRHVAHCDLCAPHRNRQISAAKVFELLPAARLPQSLRVRVMSCFIDPELLPYRRYVARRSAALDAAGFPSPGEKKARKWPQALAGALAAVATVIAIGVVFHQFGTETGGLSGLATGAFPATGEPPGIRLPWAPDPQDTAIQVEPIPDSTATRPVGVLAATEPSAVTPPAAHPTTTPPARTPTPPTPTPTASTTPPAAPDPGEPGDPGGEPGAGRPTRDPQGRPTRTPCPTTPAPTPTPTQKPTKTPAPSATPTQTPTQTPTQTPTATPTAETPTAAPDPTAS
;
A
#
# COMPACT_ATOMS: atom_id res chain seq x y z
N MET A 1 26.41 12.24 -0.08
CA MET A 1 26.72 11.40 -1.25
C MET A 1 25.69 11.71 -2.32
N THR A 2 26.00 11.64 -3.61
CA THR A 2 24.99 11.75 -4.69
C THR A 2 24.53 10.36 -5.13
N ASP A 3 23.33 10.27 -5.69
CA ASP A 3 22.73 9.04 -6.20
C ASP A 3 23.69 8.28 -7.12
N ARG A 4 24.26 8.94 -8.15
CA ARG A 4 25.30 8.35 -9.00
C ARG A 4 26.45 7.68 -8.22
N VAL A 5 27.08 8.39 -7.29
CA VAL A 5 28.26 7.87 -6.55
C VAL A 5 27.87 6.69 -5.66
N LEU A 6 26.65 6.70 -5.11
CA LEU A 6 26.11 5.59 -4.33
C LEU A 6 25.79 4.36 -5.20
N VAL A 7 25.21 4.55 -6.38
CA VAL A 7 25.01 3.48 -7.38
C VAL A 7 26.33 2.89 -7.84
N GLU A 8 27.35 3.72 -8.09
CA GLU A 8 28.68 3.28 -8.51
C GLU A 8 29.40 2.48 -7.40
N ALA A 9 29.31 2.91 -6.13
CA ALA A 9 29.86 2.18 -4.99
C ALA A 9 29.14 0.83 -4.75
N LEU A 10 27.80 0.79 -4.85
CA LEU A 10 27.03 -0.45 -4.76
C LEU A 10 27.37 -1.44 -5.88
N ARG A 11 27.68 -0.97 -7.10
CA ARG A 11 28.13 -1.81 -8.23
C ARG A 11 29.54 -2.35 -8.06
N ALA A 12 30.36 -1.69 -7.27
CA ALA A 12 31.72 -2.11 -6.94
C ALA A 12 31.79 -3.06 -5.73
N ASP A 13 30.64 -3.41 -5.12
CA ASP A 13 30.54 -4.16 -3.86
C ASP A 13 31.33 -3.50 -2.71
N ASP A 14 31.33 -2.16 -2.66
CA ASP A 14 31.97 -1.38 -1.59
C ASP A 14 31.27 -1.67 -0.23
N PRO A 15 31.99 -2.19 0.78
CA PRO A 15 31.43 -2.51 2.09
C PRO A 15 30.69 -1.35 2.79
N GLY A 16 30.99 -0.10 2.46
CA GLY A 16 30.30 1.08 2.99
C GLY A 16 29.01 1.45 2.25
N ALA A 17 28.82 1.01 1.01
CA ALA A 17 27.77 1.52 0.13
C ALA A 17 26.36 1.15 0.60
N LEU A 18 26.16 -0.08 1.08
CA LEU A 18 24.87 -0.51 1.62
C LEU A 18 24.46 0.23 2.89
N ALA A 19 25.44 0.57 3.75
CA ALA A 19 25.20 1.39 4.93
C ALA A 19 24.80 2.82 4.54
N ALA A 20 25.52 3.43 3.58
CA ALA A 20 25.17 4.75 3.04
C ALA A 20 23.79 4.77 2.35
N LEU A 21 23.40 3.68 1.66
CA LEU A 21 22.07 3.50 1.08
C LEU A 21 20.98 3.46 2.15
N TYR A 22 21.19 2.70 3.24
CA TYR A 22 20.27 2.68 4.38
C TYR A 22 20.15 4.07 5.01
N ASP A 23 21.28 4.68 5.38
CA ASP A 23 21.30 5.95 6.14
C ASP A 23 20.74 7.14 5.33
N THR A 24 20.75 7.06 3.99
CA THR A 24 20.17 8.08 3.11
C THR A 24 18.67 7.87 2.84
N TYR A 25 18.21 6.61 2.71
CA TYR A 25 16.88 6.32 2.15
C TYR A 25 15.91 5.55 3.06
N ALA A 26 16.38 4.90 4.13
CA ALA A 26 15.57 3.97 4.92
C ALA A 26 14.33 4.60 5.55
N GLU A 27 14.42 5.83 6.08
CA GLU A 27 13.29 6.53 6.71
C GLU A 27 12.14 6.77 5.70
N GLY A 28 12.43 7.35 4.54
CA GLY A 28 11.41 7.64 3.51
C GLY A 28 10.81 6.37 2.91
N ILE A 29 11.62 5.33 2.67
CA ILE A 29 11.14 4.03 2.20
C ILE A 29 10.27 3.35 3.28
N TYR A 30 10.67 3.39 4.56
CA TYR A 30 9.89 2.83 5.66
C TYR A 30 8.54 3.53 5.83
N GLN A 31 8.52 4.86 5.78
CA GLN A 31 7.29 5.67 5.83
C GLN A 31 6.33 5.29 4.69
N TYR A 32 6.84 5.15 3.46
CA TYR A 32 6.06 4.70 2.30
C TYR A 32 5.56 3.26 2.45
N CYS A 33 6.42 2.34 2.91
CA CYS A 33 6.03 0.97 3.20
C CYS A 33 4.96 0.92 4.30
N TRP A 34 5.01 1.81 5.30
CA TRP A 34 4.03 1.89 6.37
C TRP A 34 2.69 2.46 5.90
N SER A 35 2.67 3.57 5.14
CA SER A 35 1.41 4.10 4.61
C SER A 35 0.70 3.12 3.68
N LEU A 36 1.47 2.31 2.93
CA LEU A 36 0.98 1.23 2.07
C LEU A 36 0.55 -0.08 2.79
N LEU A 37 0.91 -0.30 4.06
CA LEU A 37 0.71 -1.58 4.78
C LEU A 37 0.03 -1.44 6.15
N GLN A 38 0.02 -0.26 6.75
CA GLN A 38 -0.58 0.11 8.05
C GLN A 38 -0.10 -0.75 9.25
N SER A 39 1.05 -1.40 9.11
CA SER A 39 1.63 -2.37 10.05
C SER A 39 3.14 -2.17 10.13
N SER A 40 3.65 -1.93 11.34
CA SER A 40 5.09 -1.69 11.58
C SER A 40 5.97 -2.85 11.11
N ASP A 41 5.68 -4.08 11.53
CA ASP A 41 6.49 -5.24 11.15
C ASP A 41 6.44 -5.50 9.64
N SER A 42 5.27 -5.31 9.02
CA SER A 42 5.14 -5.40 7.57
C SER A 42 5.98 -4.34 6.85
N ALA A 43 6.04 -3.11 7.37
CA ALA A 43 6.87 -2.04 6.83
C ALA A 43 8.38 -2.28 7.05
N GLN A 44 8.81 -2.66 8.26
CA GLN A 44 10.20 -3.01 8.60
C GLN A 44 10.76 -4.06 7.65
N VAL A 45 10.02 -5.17 7.47
CA VAL A 45 10.46 -6.27 6.62
C VAL A 45 10.32 -5.89 5.13
N ALA A 46 9.42 -4.95 4.76
CA ALA A 46 9.31 -4.48 3.36
C ALA A 46 10.50 -3.59 2.96
N LEU A 47 10.94 -2.67 3.85
CA LEU A 47 12.18 -1.91 3.69
C LEU A 47 13.38 -2.85 3.51
N ARG A 48 13.53 -3.85 4.39
CA ARG A 48 14.63 -4.83 4.29
C ARG A 48 14.64 -5.52 2.93
N ASP A 49 13.50 -6.07 2.51
CA ASP A 49 13.39 -6.80 1.26
C ASP A 49 13.58 -5.87 0.03
N THR A 50 13.23 -4.59 0.15
CA THR A 50 13.54 -3.55 -0.85
C THR A 50 15.05 -3.35 -1.01
N LEU A 51 15.79 -3.22 0.09
CA LEU A 51 17.24 -3.03 0.06
C LEU A 51 17.97 -4.28 -0.44
N ILE A 52 17.46 -5.47 -0.16
CA ILE A 52 17.98 -6.73 -0.73
C ILE A 52 17.74 -6.77 -2.25
N ALA A 53 16.57 -6.35 -2.72
CA ALA A 53 16.31 -6.23 -4.15
C ALA A 53 17.17 -5.13 -4.81
N ALA A 54 17.49 -4.05 -4.08
CA ALA A 54 18.36 -2.99 -4.57
C ALA A 54 19.82 -3.45 -4.73
N GLU A 55 20.40 -4.12 -3.72
CA GLU A 55 21.73 -4.77 -3.80
C GLU A 55 21.81 -5.71 -5.01
N ALA A 56 20.88 -6.66 -5.10
CA ALA A 56 20.91 -7.69 -6.14
C ALA A 56 20.72 -7.17 -7.58
N HIS A 57 20.08 -6.01 -7.77
CA HIS A 57 19.69 -5.50 -9.09
C HIS A 57 20.33 -4.15 -9.48
N ILE A 58 21.27 -3.61 -8.68
CA ILE A 58 21.87 -2.29 -8.94
C ILE A 58 22.60 -2.18 -10.30
N GLY A 59 23.05 -3.31 -10.85
CA GLY A 59 23.62 -3.41 -12.19
C GLY A 59 22.60 -3.20 -13.32
N ALA A 60 21.30 -3.37 -13.07
CA ALA A 60 20.23 -3.22 -14.07
C ALA A 60 19.67 -1.79 -14.19
N LEU A 61 19.84 -0.94 -13.18
CA LEU A 61 19.39 0.46 -13.19
C LEU A 61 20.14 1.25 -14.28
N ALA A 62 19.49 1.59 -15.39
CA ALA A 62 20.17 2.22 -16.53
C ALA A 62 20.72 3.63 -16.19
N GLU A 63 20.01 4.37 -15.35
CA GLU A 63 20.28 5.78 -15.04
C GLU A 63 20.60 5.96 -13.54
N PRO A 64 21.87 6.16 -13.14
CA PRO A 64 22.25 6.23 -11.72
C PRO A 64 21.55 7.33 -10.91
N GLU A 65 21.23 8.47 -11.54
CA GLU A 65 20.52 9.58 -10.88
C GLU A 65 19.03 9.28 -10.61
N ARG A 66 18.53 8.13 -11.06
CA ARG A 66 17.16 7.65 -10.80
C ARG A 66 17.11 6.59 -9.69
N LEU A 67 18.15 6.48 -8.86
CA LEU A 67 18.18 5.62 -7.68
C LEU A 67 16.99 5.88 -6.75
N ARG A 68 16.73 7.15 -6.39
CA ARG A 68 15.58 7.53 -5.56
C ARG A 68 14.24 6.94 -6.04
N PRO A 69 13.69 7.26 -7.23
CA PRO A 69 12.43 6.68 -7.70
C PRO A 69 12.49 5.16 -7.90
N TRP A 70 13.64 4.60 -8.29
CA TRP A 70 13.81 3.16 -8.44
C TRP A 70 13.61 2.40 -7.12
N LEU A 71 14.12 2.93 -6.01
CA LEU A 71 13.90 2.38 -4.67
C LEU A 71 12.41 2.42 -4.26
N TYR A 72 11.68 3.51 -4.57
CA TYR A 72 10.23 3.57 -4.34
C TYR A 72 9.47 2.55 -5.20
N ALA A 73 9.88 2.32 -6.46
CA ALA A 73 9.28 1.30 -7.32
C ALA A 73 9.52 -0.14 -6.79
N LEU A 74 10.72 -0.43 -6.29
CA LEU A 74 11.04 -1.69 -5.61
C LEU A 74 10.20 -1.87 -4.34
N ALA A 75 10.11 -0.84 -3.50
CA ALA A 75 9.32 -0.83 -2.27
C ALA A 75 7.84 -1.09 -2.53
N ARG A 76 7.27 -0.43 -3.56
CA ARG A 76 5.90 -0.65 -4.02
C ARG A 76 5.66 -2.10 -4.42
N GLY A 77 6.62 -2.71 -5.12
CA GLY A 77 6.59 -4.13 -5.48
C GLY A 77 6.58 -5.07 -4.27
N GLU A 78 7.40 -4.78 -3.25
CA GLU A 78 7.41 -5.57 -2.01
C GLU A 78 6.14 -5.38 -1.17
N CYS A 79 5.63 -4.15 -1.06
CA CYS A 79 4.33 -3.89 -0.43
C CYS A 79 3.18 -4.61 -1.14
N ALA A 80 3.17 -4.63 -2.48
CA ALA A 80 2.19 -5.39 -3.25
C ALA A 80 2.29 -6.90 -2.98
N ARG A 81 3.51 -7.46 -2.94
CA ARG A 81 3.74 -8.87 -2.56
C ARG A 81 3.23 -9.18 -1.15
N ARG A 82 3.44 -8.28 -0.17
CA ARG A 82 2.91 -8.45 1.20
C ARG A 82 1.38 -8.43 1.24
N ARG A 83 0.73 -7.47 0.58
CA ARG A 83 -0.75 -7.39 0.53
C ARG A 83 -1.39 -8.63 -0.12
N LEU A 84 -0.70 -9.30 -1.03
CA LEU A 84 -1.15 -10.56 -1.65
C LEU A 84 -0.88 -11.81 -0.79
N ALA A 85 0.10 -11.75 0.12
CA ALA A 85 0.45 -12.85 1.03
C ALA A 85 -0.24 -12.76 2.40
N ALA A 86 -0.77 -11.59 2.78
CA ALA A 86 -1.47 -11.39 4.03
C ALA A 86 -2.83 -12.13 4.06
N PRO A 87 -3.17 -12.84 5.16
CA PRO A 87 -4.50 -13.41 5.33
C PRO A 87 -5.59 -12.33 5.27
N GLN A 88 -6.74 -12.67 4.66
CA GLN A 88 -7.89 -11.76 4.61
C GLN A 88 -8.37 -11.46 6.03
N GLY A 89 -8.34 -10.18 6.42
CA GLY A 89 -8.66 -9.71 7.77
C GLY A 89 -7.45 -9.40 8.67
N ALA A 90 -6.22 -9.77 8.29
CA ALA A 90 -5.01 -9.52 9.08
C ALA A 90 -4.48 -8.06 9.04
N GLN A 91 -5.37 -7.07 8.85
CA GLN A 91 -5.03 -5.66 9.02
C GLN A 91 -5.24 -5.28 10.48
N THR A 92 -4.21 -5.51 11.30
CA THR A 92 -4.13 -4.83 12.59
C THR A 92 -4.04 -3.32 12.33
N LEU A 93 -5.09 -2.60 12.71
CA LEU A 93 -5.01 -1.14 12.78
C LEU A 93 -3.97 -0.82 13.85
N THR A 94 -2.81 -0.31 13.42
CA THR A 94 -1.87 0.32 14.35
C THR A 94 -2.61 1.52 14.97
N GLU A 95 -2.62 1.60 16.30
CA GLU A 95 -3.21 2.72 17.05
C GLU A 95 -2.73 4.06 16.47
N ALA A 96 -3.63 5.04 16.37
CA ALA A 96 -3.20 6.37 15.95
C ALA A 96 -2.23 6.94 17.01
N PRO A 97 -1.15 7.64 16.61
CA PRO A 97 -0.26 8.28 17.57
C PRO A 97 -1.03 9.22 18.51
N GLU A 98 -0.68 9.18 19.79
CA GLU A 98 -1.24 10.07 20.82
C GLU A 98 -1.14 11.56 20.41
N PRO A 99 -2.18 12.37 20.68
CA PRO A 99 -2.16 13.81 20.44
C PRO A 99 -1.01 14.57 21.13
N ASP A 100 -0.19 15.27 20.35
CA ASP A 100 0.66 16.36 20.88
C ASP A 100 -0.17 17.63 21.22
N ASP A 101 -1.36 17.78 20.60
CA ASP A 101 -2.28 18.92 20.77
C ASP A 101 -3.75 18.46 20.62
N PRO A 102 -4.68 18.86 21.52
CA PRO A 102 -6.10 18.47 21.44
C PRO A 102 -6.92 19.18 20.35
N ASP A 103 -6.62 20.43 19.98
CA ASP A 103 -7.43 21.18 18.99
C ASP A 103 -7.25 20.62 17.58
N ASP A 104 -6.05 20.12 17.27
CA ASP A 104 -5.80 19.39 16.02
C ASP A 104 -6.51 18.01 15.99
N ALA A 105 -7.05 17.48 17.10
CA ALA A 105 -7.59 16.11 17.13
C ALA A 105 -8.77 15.91 16.17
N ASP A 106 -9.72 16.84 16.14
CA ASP A 106 -10.86 16.81 15.21
C ASP A 106 -10.39 16.94 13.74
N LEU A 107 -9.34 17.74 13.50
CA LEU A 107 -8.74 17.91 12.17
C LEU A 107 -7.98 16.66 11.71
N ARG A 108 -7.26 15.97 12.62
CA ARG A 108 -6.59 14.69 12.34
C ARG A 108 -7.59 13.58 12.04
N VAL A 109 -8.69 13.47 12.80
CA VAL A 109 -9.78 12.50 12.51
C VAL A 109 -10.46 12.82 11.18
N MET A 110 -10.73 14.10 10.88
CA MET A 110 -11.26 14.55 9.59
C MET A 110 -10.34 14.19 8.42
N ALA A 111 -9.04 14.47 8.55
CA ALA A 111 -8.02 14.12 7.56
C ALA A 111 -7.92 12.61 7.33
N TRP A 112 -7.86 11.83 8.41
CA TRP A 112 -7.79 10.37 8.40
C TRP A 112 -8.99 9.74 7.70
N ASN A 113 -10.22 10.14 8.06
CA ASN A 113 -11.44 9.62 7.45
C ASN A 113 -11.57 10.01 5.97
N ALA A 114 -11.27 11.27 5.63
CA ALA A 114 -11.30 11.74 4.25
C ALA A 114 -10.29 10.97 3.38
N VAL A 115 -9.02 10.89 3.80
CA VAL A 115 -7.98 10.18 3.03
C VAL A 115 -8.28 8.69 2.95
N ARG A 116 -8.71 8.03 4.04
CA ARG A 116 -9.09 6.59 4.01
C ARG A 116 -10.23 6.31 3.03
N SER A 117 -11.15 7.25 2.82
CA SER A 117 -12.26 7.10 1.87
C SER A 117 -11.86 7.17 0.39
N LEU A 118 -10.66 7.67 0.06
CA LEU A 118 -10.18 7.76 -1.32
C LEU A 118 -9.82 6.37 -1.90
N PRO A 119 -9.89 6.21 -3.23
CA PRO A 119 -9.37 5.03 -3.91
C PRO A 119 -7.90 4.77 -3.56
N ALA A 120 -7.50 3.50 -3.47
CA ALA A 120 -6.16 3.14 -3.01
C ALA A 120 -5.02 3.72 -3.88
N GLY A 121 -5.25 3.88 -5.18
CA GLY A 121 -4.30 4.54 -6.10
C GLY A 121 -4.17 6.04 -5.84
N ASP A 122 -5.29 6.75 -5.68
CA ASP A 122 -5.34 8.17 -5.34
C ASP A 122 -4.60 8.46 -4.02
N ARG A 123 -4.74 7.58 -3.02
CA ARG A 123 -3.98 7.67 -1.75
C ARG A 123 -2.48 7.48 -1.95
N GLU A 124 -2.09 6.46 -2.71
CA GLU A 124 -0.68 6.18 -3.03
C GLU A 124 -0.02 7.34 -3.81
N LEU A 125 -0.73 7.91 -4.79
CA LEU A 125 -0.30 9.06 -5.57
C LEU A 125 -0.17 10.34 -4.72
N LEU A 126 -1.13 10.60 -3.83
CA LEU A 126 -1.08 11.76 -2.95
C LEU A 126 -0.01 11.62 -1.86
N GLU A 127 0.22 10.42 -1.31
CA GLU A 127 1.33 10.16 -0.37
C GLU A 127 2.69 10.43 -1.04
N LEU A 128 2.91 9.86 -2.24
CA LEU A 128 4.17 9.99 -2.98
C LEU A 128 4.45 11.43 -3.45
N SER A 129 3.42 12.18 -3.85
CA SER A 129 3.55 13.57 -4.29
C SER A 129 3.66 14.58 -3.14
N THR A 130 2.97 14.37 -2.01
CA THR A 130 2.95 15.33 -0.89
C THR A 130 4.02 15.08 0.18
N ARG A 131 4.11 13.86 0.72
CA ARG A 131 5.05 13.53 1.82
C ARG A 131 6.42 13.16 1.29
N HIS A 132 6.46 12.31 0.27
CA HIS A 132 7.72 11.86 -0.31
C HIS A 132 8.27 12.82 -1.38
N ALA A 133 7.48 13.80 -1.84
CA ALA A 133 7.89 14.82 -2.81
C ALA A 133 8.66 14.23 -4.01
N LEU A 134 8.08 13.24 -4.69
CA LEU A 134 8.57 12.79 -5.99
C LEU A 134 7.95 13.66 -7.09
N PRO A 135 8.74 14.15 -8.08
CA PRO A 135 8.19 14.86 -9.23
C PRO A 135 7.38 13.94 -10.14
N THR A 136 6.49 14.52 -10.96
CA THR A 136 5.55 13.80 -11.84
C THR A 136 6.18 12.72 -12.73
N PHE A 137 7.40 12.92 -13.22
CA PHE A 137 8.13 11.93 -14.01
C PHE A 137 8.58 10.71 -13.17
N ASP A 138 9.01 10.95 -11.94
CA ASP A 138 9.39 9.90 -10.99
C ASP A 138 8.16 9.15 -10.47
N LEU A 139 7.06 9.86 -10.21
CA LEU A 139 5.76 9.27 -9.90
C LEU A 139 5.30 8.32 -11.02
N ALA A 140 5.44 8.72 -12.28
CA ALA A 140 5.10 7.88 -13.43
C ALA A 140 5.92 6.58 -13.46
N ALA A 141 7.23 6.67 -13.18
CA ALA A 141 8.12 5.51 -13.10
C ALA A 141 7.82 4.58 -11.91
N VAL A 142 7.45 5.11 -10.74
CA VAL A 142 7.02 4.32 -9.57
C VAL A 142 5.65 3.68 -9.78
N LEU A 143 4.74 4.39 -10.45
CA LEU A 143 3.37 3.93 -10.67
C LEU A 143 3.23 2.97 -11.86
N GLY A 144 4.18 2.98 -12.80
CA GLY A 144 4.13 2.18 -14.03
C GLY A 144 3.20 2.76 -15.09
N THR A 145 3.12 4.08 -15.17
CA THR A 145 2.19 4.84 -16.02
C THR A 145 2.94 5.93 -16.81
N SER A 146 2.26 6.65 -17.71
CA SER A 146 2.86 7.83 -18.37
C SER A 146 2.72 9.09 -17.51
N PRO A 147 3.66 10.08 -17.60
CA PRO A 147 3.58 11.33 -16.84
C PRO A 147 2.23 12.05 -17.02
N ARG A 148 1.70 12.10 -18.24
CA ARG A 148 0.39 12.70 -18.53
C ARG A 148 -0.78 12.02 -17.81
N GLN A 149 -0.72 10.70 -17.62
CA GLN A 149 -1.71 9.98 -16.82
C GLN A 149 -1.57 10.28 -15.32
N VAL A 150 -0.34 10.52 -14.84
CA VAL A 150 -0.10 10.98 -13.47
C VAL A 150 -0.69 12.38 -13.29
N GLU A 151 -0.39 13.34 -14.16
CA GLU A 151 -0.90 14.72 -14.10
C GLU A 151 -2.43 14.75 -13.94
N THR A 152 -3.16 14.05 -14.82
CA THR A 152 -4.63 13.95 -14.76
C THR A 152 -5.10 13.24 -13.50
N ALA A 153 -4.49 12.12 -13.11
CA ALA A 153 -4.87 11.39 -11.90
C ALA A 153 -4.58 12.18 -10.61
N GLU A 154 -3.55 13.03 -10.61
CA GLU A 154 -3.13 13.85 -9.47
C GLU A 154 -4.06 15.07 -9.29
N GLU A 155 -4.55 15.64 -10.38
CA GLU A 155 -5.64 16.63 -10.37
C GLU A 155 -6.96 16.00 -9.87
N GLU A 156 -7.36 14.87 -10.45
CA GLU A 156 -8.56 14.12 -10.01
C GLU A 156 -8.49 13.69 -8.53
N ALA A 157 -7.33 13.23 -8.06
CA ALA A 157 -7.12 12.83 -6.67
C ALA A 157 -7.22 14.04 -5.72
N ARG A 158 -6.71 15.21 -6.11
CA ARG A 158 -6.88 16.47 -5.36
C ARG A 158 -8.33 16.93 -5.31
N GLU A 159 -9.08 16.81 -6.41
CA GLU A 159 -10.53 17.06 -6.44
C GLU A 159 -11.28 16.14 -5.46
N ARG A 160 -11.02 14.83 -5.53
CA ARG A 160 -11.64 13.83 -4.64
C ARG A 160 -11.26 14.04 -3.17
N LEU A 161 -10.02 14.45 -2.88
CA LEU A 161 -9.59 14.81 -1.53
C LEU A 161 -10.36 16.04 -1.01
N ARG A 162 -10.51 17.08 -1.84
CA ARG A 162 -11.29 18.28 -1.51
C ARG A 162 -12.74 17.93 -1.20
N ASP A 163 -13.35 17.06 -2.00
CA ASP A 163 -14.72 16.57 -1.80
C ASP A 163 -14.86 15.67 -0.55
N ALA A 164 -13.88 14.81 -0.28
CA ALA A 164 -13.86 13.95 0.90
C ALA A 164 -13.75 14.75 2.20
N ILE A 165 -12.85 15.74 2.25
CA ILE A 165 -12.71 16.69 3.38
C ILE A 165 -13.98 17.54 3.54
N THR A 166 -14.55 18.04 2.44
CA THR A 166 -15.79 18.83 2.47
C THR A 166 -16.96 18.01 3.05
N ALA A 167 -17.05 16.72 2.73
CA ALA A 167 -18.06 15.83 3.29
C ALA A 167 -17.88 15.62 4.81
N GLU A 168 -16.68 15.30 5.30
CA GLU A 168 -16.41 15.17 6.74
C GLU A 168 -16.71 16.47 7.50
N PHE A 169 -16.28 17.62 6.97
CA PHE A 169 -16.56 18.94 7.55
C PHE A 169 -18.07 19.22 7.65
N LEU A 170 -18.84 18.91 6.59
CA LEU A 170 -20.28 19.12 6.58
C LEU A 170 -21.04 18.18 7.51
N ALA A 171 -20.50 16.98 7.78
CA ALA A 171 -21.02 16.07 8.80
C ALA A 171 -20.75 16.59 10.21
N ARG A 172 -19.54 17.06 10.50
CA ARG A 172 -19.13 17.55 11.84
C ARG A 172 -19.68 18.94 12.19
N LYS A 173 -19.93 19.81 11.19
CA LYS A 173 -20.57 21.14 11.42
C LYS A 173 -22.00 21.05 12.00
N GLY A 174 -22.61 19.86 12.00
CA GLY A 174 -24.00 19.66 12.40
C GLY A 174 -24.98 19.99 11.26
N PRO A 175 -26.15 19.32 11.20
CA PRO A 175 -27.00 19.34 10.00
C PRO A 175 -27.81 20.64 9.82
N TYR A 176 -28.08 21.38 10.90
CA TYR A 176 -29.22 22.29 11.07
C TYR A 176 -29.41 23.35 9.97
N ASP A 177 -28.34 23.93 9.42
CA ASP A 177 -28.45 24.98 8.38
C ASP A 177 -29.10 24.50 7.05
N CYS A 178 -29.24 23.19 6.81
CA CYS A 178 -29.74 22.67 5.54
C CYS A 178 -30.57 21.39 5.74
N PRO A 179 -31.90 21.40 5.49
CA PRO A 179 -32.76 20.24 5.67
C PRO A 179 -32.28 19.01 4.88
N ARG A 180 -31.88 19.19 3.61
CA ARG A 180 -31.45 18.06 2.78
C ARG A 180 -30.09 17.46 3.23
N ARG A 181 -29.24 18.24 3.89
CA ARG A 181 -28.06 17.72 4.59
C ARG A 181 -28.46 16.92 5.83
N ALA A 182 -29.49 17.36 6.56
CA ALA A 182 -30.04 16.61 7.70
C ALA A 182 -30.59 15.24 7.26
N ASP A 183 -31.34 15.20 6.15
CA ASP A 183 -31.86 13.96 5.56
C ASP A 183 -30.73 12.97 5.21
N ILE A 184 -29.66 13.47 4.57
CA ILE A 184 -28.49 12.67 4.18
C ILE A 184 -27.69 12.17 5.39
N LEU A 185 -27.67 12.93 6.49
CA LEU A 185 -26.99 12.59 7.75
C LEU A 185 -27.91 11.87 8.75
N ALA A 186 -29.11 11.46 8.35
CA ALA A 186 -30.01 10.69 9.22
C ALA A 186 -29.34 9.39 9.68
N GLY A 187 -29.17 9.23 10.99
CA GLY A 187 -28.46 8.09 11.59
C GLY A 187 -26.92 8.17 11.53
N PHE A 188 -26.33 9.31 11.21
CA PHE A 188 -24.88 9.51 11.32
C PHE A 188 -24.41 9.38 12.78
N SER A 189 -23.46 8.46 13.02
CA SER A 189 -22.95 8.08 14.34
C SER A 189 -21.49 8.48 14.60
N GLY A 190 -20.87 9.25 13.70
CA GLY A 190 -19.47 9.72 13.80
C GLY A 190 -18.59 9.36 12.60
N GLU A 191 -18.92 8.28 11.89
CA GLU A 191 -18.26 7.87 10.63
C GLU A 191 -19.19 8.03 9.42
N LEU A 192 -18.66 8.54 8.30
CA LEU A 192 -19.42 8.69 7.06
C LEU A 192 -19.40 7.40 6.23
N THR A 193 -20.58 6.82 6.01
CA THR A 193 -20.74 5.72 5.04
C THR A 193 -20.45 6.19 3.61
N ASN A 194 -20.07 5.25 2.74
CA ASN A 194 -19.78 5.55 1.33
C ASN A 194 -20.97 6.15 0.57
N GLU A 195 -22.22 5.80 0.92
CA GLU A 195 -23.39 6.42 0.29
C GLU A 195 -23.68 7.80 0.88
N MET A 196 -23.55 8.01 2.20
CA MET A 196 -23.65 9.35 2.79
C MET A 196 -22.65 10.32 2.15
N ARG A 197 -21.37 9.92 2.00
CA ARG A 197 -20.35 10.73 1.32
C ARG A 197 -20.73 11.02 -0.13
N ARG A 198 -21.20 10.02 -0.88
CA ARG A 198 -21.67 10.17 -2.28
C ARG A 198 -22.90 11.07 -2.40
N GLN A 199 -23.79 11.09 -1.40
CA GLN A 199 -24.94 11.99 -1.36
C GLN A 199 -24.53 13.42 -1.00
N LEU A 200 -23.67 13.62 -0.01
CA LEU A 200 -23.12 14.93 0.36
C LEU A 200 -22.42 15.60 -0.82
N VAL A 201 -21.51 14.90 -1.51
CA VAL A 201 -20.79 15.49 -2.67
C VAL A 201 -21.73 15.88 -3.81
N ARG A 202 -22.73 15.04 -4.14
CA ARG A 202 -23.78 15.38 -5.13
C ARG A 202 -24.64 16.57 -4.70
N HIS A 203 -24.94 16.68 -3.40
CA HIS A 203 -25.76 17.75 -2.83
C HIS A 203 -25.00 19.10 -2.78
N VAL A 204 -23.72 19.09 -2.41
CA VAL A 204 -22.84 20.26 -2.37
C VAL A 204 -22.74 20.97 -3.72
N ALA A 205 -22.74 20.22 -4.83
CA ALA A 205 -22.73 20.79 -6.18
C ALA A 205 -24.03 21.52 -6.58
N HIS A 206 -25.11 21.40 -5.80
CA HIS A 206 -26.45 21.90 -6.14
C HIS A 206 -27.16 22.62 -4.97
N CYS A 207 -26.42 23.12 -3.98
CA CYS A 207 -27.02 23.79 -2.81
C CYS A 207 -26.18 24.99 -2.35
N ASP A 208 -26.77 26.18 -2.41
CA ASP A 208 -26.11 27.46 -2.13
C ASP A 208 -25.59 27.60 -0.69
N LEU A 209 -26.16 26.83 0.26
CA LEU A 209 -25.74 26.81 1.66
C LEU A 209 -24.53 25.89 1.92
N CYS A 210 -24.31 24.88 1.06
CA CYS A 210 -23.24 23.89 1.21
C CYS A 210 -22.10 24.08 0.20
N ALA A 211 -22.38 24.58 -1.00
CA ALA A 211 -21.39 24.89 -2.04
C ALA A 211 -20.22 25.79 -1.56
N PRO A 212 -20.42 26.83 -0.72
CA PRO A 212 -19.33 27.67 -0.21
C PRO A 212 -18.26 26.90 0.59
N HIS A 213 -18.59 25.73 1.15
CA HIS A 213 -17.62 24.92 1.88
C HIS A 213 -16.69 24.13 0.94
N ARG A 214 -17.13 23.76 -0.27
CA ARG A 214 -16.27 23.11 -1.30
C ARG A 214 -15.19 24.07 -1.81
N ASN A 215 -15.52 25.35 -1.90
CA ASN A 215 -14.64 26.39 -2.48
C ASN A 215 -13.55 26.88 -1.51
N ARG A 216 -13.47 26.31 -0.29
CA ARG A 216 -12.36 26.55 0.64
C ARG A 216 -11.07 25.93 0.09
N GLN A 217 -9.97 26.65 0.17
CA GLN A 217 -8.65 26.14 -0.25
C GLN A 217 -8.17 25.08 0.74
N ILE A 218 -8.24 23.82 0.33
CA ILE A 218 -7.76 22.66 1.11
C ILE A 218 -6.37 22.28 0.56
N SER A 219 -5.34 22.48 1.37
CA SER A 219 -3.96 22.07 1.05
C SER A 219 -3.80 20.57 1.27
N ALA A 220 -3.55 19.81 0.21
CA ALA A 220 -3.26 18.38 0.30
C ALA A 220 -2.06 18.11 1.23
N ALA A 221 -1.02 18.96 1.19
CA ALA A 221 0.14 18.83 2.08
C ALA A 221 -0.25 18.91 3.57
N LYS A 222 -1.06 19.91 3.98
CA LYS A 222 -1.49 20.02 5.39
C LYS A 222 -2.43 18.89 5.82
N VAL A 223 -3.24 18.35 4.89
CA VAL A 223 -4.05 17.15 5.19
C VAL A 223 -3.15 15.93 5.44
N PHE A 224 -2.09 15.74 4.64
CA PHE A 224 -1.15 14.62 4.82
C PHE A 224 -0.15 14.83 5.99
N GLU A 225 0.09 16.08 6.39
CA GLU A 225 0.81 16.45 7.62
C GLU A 225 0.01 16.06 8.89
N LEU A 226 -1.32 16.16 8.84
CA LEU A 226 -2.23 15.75 9.92
C LEU A 226 -2.44 14.22 10.02
N LEU A 227 -2.04 13.44 9.01
CA LEU A 227 -2.10 11.98 9.09
C LEU A 227 -0.97 11.43 9.98
N PRO A 228 -1.16 10.27 10.63
CA PRO A 228 -0.08 9.53 11.29
C PRO A 228 1.17 9.36 10.39
N ALA A 229 2.35 9.56 10.98
CA ALA A 229 3.64 9.35 10.34
C ALA A 229 4.49 8.38 11.19
N ALA A 230 4.83 7.22 10.63
CA ALA A 230 5.65 6.23 11.32
C ALA A 230 7.13 6.58 11.25
N ARG A 231 7.80 6.69 12.40
CA ARG A 231 9.24 6.95 12.51
C ARG A 231 10.03 5.64 12.37
N LEU A 232 11.17 5.63 11.68
CA LEU A 232 12.03 4.46 11.53
C LEU A 232 12.53 3.94 12.91
N PRO A 233 12.29 2.66 13.27
CA PRO A 233 12.81 2.12 14.51
C PRO A 233 14.35 2.07 14.50
N GLN A 234 15.02 2.68 15.48
CA GLN A 234 16.49 2.77 15.52
C GLN A 234 17.18 1.39 15.49
N SER A 235 16.58 0.39 16.12
CA SER A 235 17.05 -1.00 16.12
C SER A 235 16.96 -1.69 14.76
N LEU A 236 16.16 -1.17 13.81
CA LEU A 236 16.00 -1.76 12.49
C LEU A 236 17.29 -1.70 11.67
N ARG A 237 18.13 -0.68 11.85
CA ARG A 237 19.42 -0.56 11.13
C ARG A 237 20.29 -1.79 11.38
N VAL A 238 20.42 -2.21 12.64
CA VAL A 238 21.19 -3.41 13.01
C VAL A 238 20.57 -4.65 12.37
N ARG A 239 19.25 -4.85 12.54
CA ARG A 239 18.51 -6.00 11.97
C ARG A 239 18.62 -6.08 10.44
N VAL A 240 18.66 -4.95 9.73
CA VAL A 240 18.84 -4.91 8.28
C VAL A 240 20.29 -5.19 7.89
N MET A 241 21.28 -4.51 8.48
CA MET A 241 22.70 -4.74 8.16
C MET A 241 23.13 -6.20 8.44
N SER A 242 22.69 -6.79 9.56
CA SER A 242 22.94 -8.21 9.87
C SER A 242 22.41 -9.15 8.78
N CYS A 243 21.33 -8.80 8.08
CA CYS A 243 20.76 -9.63 7.01
C CYS A 243 21.66 -9.78 5.77
N PHE A 244 22.68 -8.92 5.62
CA PHE A 244 23.67 -8.98 4.53
C PHE A 244 25.01 -9.58 4.97
N ILE A 245 25.33 -9.49 6.27
CA ILE A 245 26.53 -10.08 6.87
C ILE A 245 26.32 -11.58 7.17
N ASP A 246 25.12 -11.96 7.60
CA ASP A 246 24.79 -13.33 8.00
C ASP A 246 24.72 -14.30 6.79
N PRO A 247 25.53 -15.38 6.76
CA PRO A 247 25.48 -16.38 5.69
C PRO A 247 24.20 -17.22 5.69
N GLU A 248 23.55 -17.45 6.84
CA GLU A 248 22.29 -18.22 6.93
C GLU A 248 21.12 -17.49 6.26
N LEU A 249 21.24 -16.16 6.07
CA LEU A 249 20.28 -15.34 5.36
C LEU A 249 20.58 -15.19 3.85
N LEU A 250 21.67 -15.78 3.34
CA LEU A 250 21.96 -15.81 1.90
C LEU A 250 20.89 -16.55 1.05
N PRO A 251 20.30 -17.69 1.46
CA PRO A 251 19.19 -18.31 0.74
C PRO A 251 17.95 -17.39 0.69
N TYR A 252 17.71 -16.63 1.76
CA TYR A 252 16.64 -15.64 1.83
C TYR A 252 16.89 -14.47 0.88
N ARG A 253 18.11 -13.89 0.89
CA ARG A 253 18.50 -12.83 -0.06
C ARG A 253 18.32 -13.26 -1.50
N ARG A 254 18.80 -14.47 -1.85
CA ARG A 254 18.61 -15.10 -3.17
C ARG A 254 17.15 -15.35 -3.53
N TYR A 255 16.25 -15.55 -2.57
CA TYR A 255 14.80 -15.65 -2.83
C TYR A 255 14.19 -14.28 -3.13
N VAL A 256 14.52 -13.24 -2.34
CA VAL A 256 14.05 -11.86 -2.59
C VAL A 256 14.55 -11.33 -3.93
N ALA A 257 15.83 -11.53 -4.26
CA ALA A 257 16.41 -11.17 -5.57
C ALA A 257 15.66 -11.82 -6.75
N ARG A 258 15.40 -13.13 -6.68
CA ARG A 258 14.71 -13.87 -7.76
C ARG A 258 13.26 -13.44 -7.96
N ARG A 259 12.52 -13.05 -6.91
CA ARG A 259 11.12 -12.59 -7.03
C ARG A 259 10.99 -11.13 -7.50
N SER A 260 12.07 -10.36 -7.48
CA SER A 260 12.11 -8.95 -7.94
C SER A 260 12.74 -8.76 -9.33
N ALA A 261 13.35 -9.80 -9.91
CA ALA A 261 14.10 -9.76 -11.19
C ALA A 261 13.28 -9.45 -12.47
N ALA A 262 12.00 -9.09 -12.36
CA ALA A 262 11.15 -8.75 -13.51
C ALA A 262 11.26 -7.26 -13.86
N LEU A 263 12.43 -6.86 -14.37
CA LEU A 263 12.76 -5.46 -14.64
C LEU A 263 12.59 -5.09 -16.13
N ASP A 264 12.34 -3.82 -16.40
CA ASP A 264 12.31 -3.26 -17.76
C ASP A 264 13.72 -2.82 -18.25
N ALA A 265 13.77 -2.22 -19.45
CA ALA A 265 15.02 -1.76 -20.06
C ALA A 265 15.69 -0.56 -19.35
N ALA A 266 15.00 0.14 -18.45
CA ALA A 266 15.57 1.15 -17.56
C ALA A 266 15.99 0.56 -16.19
N GLY A 267 15.70 -0.73 -15.96
CA GLY A 267 15.89 -1.43 -14.70
C GLY A 267 14.72 -1.31 -13.72
N PHE A 268 13.62 -0.65 -14.09
CA PHE A 268 12.48 -0.46 -13.20
C PHE A 268 11.63 -1.74 -13.07
N PRO A 269 11.04 -2.03 -11.90
CA PRO A 269 10.14 -3.17 -11.72
C PRO A 269 8.93 -3.10 -12.65
N SER A 270 8.95 -3.91 -13.71
CA SER A 270 7.82 -4.02 -14.62
C SER A 270 6.63 -4.65 -13.87
N PRO A 271 5.38 -4.20 -14.12
CA PRO A 271 4.19 -4.94 -13.71
C PRO A 271 4.12 -6.20 -14.57
N GLY A 272 4.90 -7.21 -14.16
CA GLY A 272 5.35 -8.31 -15.01
C GLY A 272 4.21 -8.87 -15.84
N GLU A 273 4.39 -8.85 -17.16
CA GLU A 273 3.34 -9.19 -18.12
C GLU A 273 2.60 -10.44 -17.64
N LYS A 274 1.27 -10.37 -17.56
CA LYS A 274 0.41 -11.54 -17.34
C LYS A 274 0.48 -12.41 -18.59
N LYS A 275 1.64 -13.07 -18.76
CA LYS A 275 2.19 -13.65 -19.99
C LYS A 275 1.10 -14.41 -20.69
N ALA A 276 0.48 -13.76 -21.68
CA ALA A 276 -0.91 -14.03 -22.06
C ALA A 276 -1.06 -15.53 -22.32
N ARG A 277 -1.73 -16.22 -21.37
CA ARG A 277 -1.64 -17.67 -21.22
C ARG A 277 -1.95 -18.25 -22.58
N LYS A 278 -1.03 -19.03 -23.19
CA LYS A 278 -0.96 -19.32 -24.65
C LYS A 278 -2.14 -20.14 -25.24
N TRP A 279 -3.27 -20.14 -24.54
CA TRP A 279 -4.60 -20.52 -24.97
C TRP A 279 -4.97 -20.14 -26.41
N PRO A 280 -4.73 -18.93 -26.97
CA PRO A 280 -5.06 -18.71 -28.39
C PRO A 280 -4.33 -19.67 -29.34
N GLN A 281 -3.09 -20.07 -29.04
CA GLN A 281 -2.34 -21.05 -29.84
C GLN A 281 -2.82 -22.49 -29.58
N ALA A 282 -3.16 -22.83 -28.33
CA ALA A 282 -3.70 -24.15 -27.99
C ALA A 282 -5.13 -24.37 -28.53
N LEU A 283 -5.99 -23.35 -28.47
CA LEU A 283 -7.36 -23.39 -28.98
C LEU A 283 -7.38 -23.45 -30.51
N ALA A 284 -6.47 -22.72 -31.18
CA ALA A 284 -6.31 -22.83 -32.63
C ALA A 284 -5.89 -24.25 -33.06
N GLY A 285 -4.98 -24.90 -32.31
CA GLY A 285 -4.61 -26.30 -32.54
C GLY A 285 -5.79 -27.27 -32.38
N ALA A 286 -6.60 -27.09 -31.33
CA ALA A 286 -7.81 -27.89 -31.10
C ALA A 286 -8.87 -27.70 -32.20
N LEU A 287 -9.13 -26.45 -32.62
CA LEU A 287 -10.07 -26.13 -33.69
C LEU A 287 -9.61 -26.69 -35.04
N ALA A 288 -8.30 -26.63 -35.34
CA ALA A 288 -7.73 -27.24 -36.54
C ALA A 288 -7.93 -28.78 -36.54
N ALA A 289 -7.68 -29.46 -35.42
CA ALA A 289 -7.89 -30.91 -35.30
C ALA A 289 -9.37 -31.30 -35.52
N VAL A 290 -10.32 -30.54 -34.96
CA VAL A 290 -11.76 -30.76 -35.18
C VAL A 290 -12.14 -30.54 -36.65
N ALA A 291 -11.61 -29.50 -37.30
CA ALA A 291 -11.84 -29.27 -38.73
C ALA A 291 -11.32 -30.42 -39.61
N THR A 292 -10.15 -31.00 -39.29
CA THR A 292 -9.61 -32.17 -40.01
C THR A 292 -10.50 -33.40 -39.85
N VAL A 293 -11.02 -33.68 -38.65
CA VAL A 293 -11.94 -34.81 -38.41
C VAL A 293 -13.25 -34.63 -39.19
N ILE A 294 -13.81 -33.41 -39.21
CA ILE A 294 -15.01 -33.10 -40.00
C ILE A 294 -14.74 -33.28 -41.50
N ALA A 295 -13.59 -32.81 -42.01
CA ALA A 295 -13.22 -32.98 -43.41
C ALA A 295 -13.08 -34.47 -43.81
N ILE A 296 -12.44 -35.29 -42.97
CA ILE A 296 -12.34 -36.74 -43.18
C ILE A 296 -13.74 -37.38 -43.19
N GLY A 297 -14.62 -37.01 -42.24
CA GLY A 297 -15.99 -37.51 -42.18
C GLY A 297 -16.81 -37.15 -43.44
N VAL A 298 -16.69 -35.92 -43.94
CA VAL A 298 -17.35 -35.48 -45.18
C VAL A 298 -16.81 -36.22 -46.41
N VAL A 299 -15.50 -36.45 -46.50
CA VAL A 299 -14.90 -37.26 -47.59
C VAL A 299 -15.42 -38.69 -47.54
N PHE A 300 -15.42 -39.35 -46.37
CA PHE A 300 -16.00 -40.70 -46.24
C PHE A 300 -17.50 -40.74 -46.56
N HIS A 301 -18.27 -39.70 -46.23
CA HIS A 301 -19.68 -39.63 -46.58
C HIS A 301 -19.92 -39.40 -48.08
N GLN A 302 -19.09 -38.59 -48.77
CA GLN A 302 -19.27 -38.31 -50.20
C GLN A 302 -18.81 -39.48 -51.09
N PHE A 303 -17.67 -40.10 -50.78
CA PHE A 303 -17.16 -41.21 -51.58
C PHE A 303 -17.72 -42.59 -51.17
N GLY A 304 -18.17 -42.75 -49.91
CA GLY A 304 -18.74 -44.00 -49.41
C GLY A 304 -20.15 -44.33 -49.91
N THR A 305 -20.85 -43.39 -50.56
CA THR A 305 -22.22 -43.58 -51.06
C THR A 305 -22.32 -44.08 -52.51
N GLU A 306 -21.24 -44.04 -53.30
CA GLU A 306 -21.27 -44.47 -54.71
C GLU A 306 -20.69 -45.87 -54.94
N THR A 307 -19.80 -46.37 -54.08
CA THR A 307 -19.30 -47.77 -54.12
C THR A 307 -20.17 -48.73 -53.32
N GLY A 308 -21.30 -49.11 -53.92
CA GLY A 308 -22.19 -50.12 -53.35
C GLY A 308 -21.56 -51.51 -53.23
N GLY A 309 -21.30 -51.94 -51.99
CA GLY A 309 -21.28 -53.34 -51.57
C GLY A 309 -20.15 -54.25 -52.07
N LEU A 310 -19.07 -54.35 -51.29
CA LEU A 310 -18.24 -55.56 -51.22
C LEU A 310 -18.23 -56.13 -49.80
N SER A 311 -19.27 -56.91 -49.49
CA SER A 311 -19.38 -57.65 -48.24
C SER A 311 -18.50 -58.90 -48.28
N GLY A 312 -17.43 -58.91 -47.47
CA GLY A 312 -16.71 -60.11 -47.08
C GLY A 312 -15.46 -60.46 -47.90
N LEU A 313 -14.28 -60.19 -47.32
CA LEU A 313 -13.29 -61.22 -46.92
C LEU A 313 -12.00 -60.56 -46.43
N ALA A 314 -11.76 -60.56 -45.10
CA ALA A 314 -10.43 -60.52 -44.46
C ALA A 314 -10.56 -60.49 -42.92
N THR A 315 -10.86 -61.64 -42.30
CA THR A 315 -10.79 -61.77 -40.84
C THR A 315 -9.33 -61.65 -40.39
N GLY A 316 -8.99 -60.62 -39.60
CA GLY A 316 -7.59 -60.20 -39.39
C GLY A 316 -7.25 -59.63 -38.00
N ALA A 317 -7.75 -60.26 -36.94
CA ALA A 317 -7.29 -60.14 -35.55
C ALA A 317 -6.93 -58.74 -34.99
N PHE A 318 -7.92 -58.05 -34.41
CA PHE A 318 -7.69 -57.15 -33.28
C PHE A 318 -8.14 -57.86 -31.98
N PRO A 319 -7.27 -58.03 -30.97
CA PRO A 319 -7.70 -58.45 -29.63
C PRO A 319 -8.42 -57.30 -28.92
N ALA A 320 -9.48 -57.60 -28.18
CA ALA A 320 -10.27 -56.61 -27.45
C ALA A 320 -9.79 -56.47 -26.00
N THR A 321 -8.75 -55.66 -25.79
CA THR A 321 -8.35 -55.18 -24.45
C THR A 321 -8.05 -53.68 -24.49
N GLY A 322 -8.63 -52.94 -23.54
CA GLY A 322 -8.44 -51.49 -23.42
C GLY A 322 -7.28 -51.15 -22.48
N GLU A 323 -6.07 -51.03 -23.04
CA GLU A 323 -4.88 -50.55 -22.33
C GLU A 323 -4.10 -49.63 -23.30
N PRO A 324 -3.73 -48.39 -22.92
CA PRO A 324 -2.91 -47.54 -23.78
C PRO A 324 -1.47 -48.11 -23.87
N PRO A 325 -0.77 -47.98 -25.01
CA PRO A 325 0.57 -48.53 -25.16
C PRO A 325 1.55 -47.88 -24.18
N GLY A 326 2.00 -48.66 -23.19
CA GLY A 326 2.88 -48.20 -22.13
C GLY A 326 4.24 -47.73 -22.65
N ILE A 327 4.56 -46.46 -22.41
CA ILE A 327 5.87 -45.88 -22.74
C ILE A 327 6.92 -46.49 -21.81
N ARG A 328 7.69 -47.48 -22.28
CA ARG A 328 8.90 -47.94 -21.56
C ARG A 328 9.91 -46.80 -21.48
N LEU A 329 10.15 -46.28 -20.28
CA LEU A 329 11.27 -45.38 -20.02
C LEU A 329 12.59 -46.17 -19.98
N PRO A 330 13.74 -45.61 -20.42
CA PRO A 330 14.95 -46.42 -20.71
C PRO A 330 15.72 -47.01 -19.51
N TRP A 331 15.14 -47.01 -18.31
CA TRP A 331 15.80 -47.37 -17.05
C TRP A 331 15.00 -48.34 -16.16
N ALA A 332 13.89 -48.90 -16.66
CA ALA A 332 13.16 -49.97 -15.96
C ALA A 332 13.84 -51.33 -16.19
N PRO A 333 14.19 -52.11 -15.14
CA PRO A 333 14.66 -53.48 -15.28
C PRO A 333 13.52 -54.44 -15.67
N ASP A 334 13.84 -55.54 -16.34
CA ASP A 334 12.82 -56.52 -16.77
C ASP A 334 12.26 -57.36 -15.60
N PRO A 335 10.96 -57.74 -15.66
CA PRO A 335 10.33 -58.59 -14.66
C PRO A 335 10.73 -60.07 -14.82
N GLN A 336 10.74 -60.81 -13.70
CA GLN A 336 10.83 -62.26 -13.71
C GLN A 336 9.42 -62.86 -13.57
N ASP A 337 9.01 -63.70 -14.52
CA ASP A 337 7.75 -64.44 -14.40
C ASP A 337 7.82 -65.46 -13.26
N THR A 338 6.77 -65.50 -12.43
CA THR A 338 6.53 -66.61 -11.49
C THR A 338 5.03 -66.84 -11.42
N ALA A 339 4.57 -67.96 -11.97
CA ALA A 339 3.16 -68.29 -12.06
C ALA A 339 2.61 -68.80 -10.71
N ILE A 340 1.54 -68.17 -10.23
CA ILE A 340 0.74 -68.64 -9.09
C ILE A 340 -0.65 -68.97 -9.63
N GLN A 341 -1.15 -70.17 -9.34
CA GLN A 341 -2.49 -70.58 -9.73
C GLN A 341 -3.52 -70.17 -8.68
N VAL A 342 -4.76 -69.92 -9.13
CA VAL A 342 -5.90 -69.53 -8.30
C VAL A 342 -7.07 -70.43 -8.64
N GLU A 343 -7.66 -71.07 -7.62
CA GLU A 343 -8.89 -71.87 -7.75
C GLU A 343 -10.09 -71.08 -7.18
N PRO A 344 -11.25 -71.04 -7.87
CA PRO A 344 -12.38 -70.21 -7.45
C PRO A 344 -13.38 -70.94 -6.55
N ILE A 345 -13.88 -70.24 -5.51
CA ILE A 345 -15.02 -70.65 -4.68
C ILE A 345 -16.02 -69.48 -4.63
N PRO A 346 -17.35 -69.70 -4.80
CA PRO A 346 -18.28 -68.63 -5.19
C PRO A 346 -18.97 -67.86 -4.06
N ASP A 347 -19.43 -66.66 -4.44
CA ASP A 347 -20.57 -65.86 -3.94
C ASP A 347 -20.98 -65.90 -2.45
N SER A 348 -20.86 -64.73 -1.80
CA SER A 348 -21.98 -64.11 -1.07
C SER A 348 -21.77 -62.61 -0.82
N THR A 349 -22.86 -61.84 -0.81
CA THR A 349 -22.87 -60.37 -0.75
C THR A 349 -22.85 -59.80 0.68
N ALA A 350 -21.85 -58.99 1.04
CA ALA A 350 -21.98 -57.87 2.01
C ALA A 350 -20.70 -57.01 2.09
N THR A 351 -20.75 -55.74 1.67
CA THR A 351 -19.60 -54.82 1.79
C THR A 351 -19.85 -53.71 2.81
N ARG A 352 -19.40 -53.92 4.06
CA ARG A 352 -19.13 -52.86 5.05
C ARG A 352 -17.90 -53.24 5.89
N PRO A 353 -16.85 -52.40 5.96
CA PRO A 353 -15.59 -52.78 6.61
C PRO A 353 -15.56 -52.54 8.12
N VAL A 354 -15.11 -53.56 8.85
CA VAL A 354 -14.55 -53.55 10.22
C VAL A 354 -13.47 -54.65 10.21
N GLY A 355 -12.27 -54.51 10.77
CA GLY A 355 -11.62 -53.38 11.44
C GLY A 355 -10.55 -53.88 12.43
N VAL A 356 -9.67 -52.97 12.92
CA VAL A 356 -8.69 -53.20 14.03
C VAL A 356 -7.58 -54.25 13.68
N LEU A 357 -6.35 -54.36 14.24
CA LEU A 357 -5.54 -53.84 15.37
C LEU A 357 -4.08 -53.63 14.87
N ALA A 358 -3.07 -53.11 15.60
CA ALA A 358 -2.89 -52.12 16.67
C ALA A 358 -1.36 -52.05 16.99
N ALA A 359 -0.78 -51.09 17.72
CA ALA A 359 -1.33 -49.88 18.35
C ALA A 359 -0.67 -48.62 17.71
N THR A 360 -0.10 -47.58 18.35
CA THR A 360 0.25 -47.25 19.75
C THR A 360 -0.05 -45.75 20.00
N GLU A 361 -0.09 -45.32 21.26
CA GLU A 361 -0.62 -44.01 21.67
C GLU A 361 0.26 -42.79 21.30
N PRO A 362 -0.34 -41.59 21.27
CA PRO A 362 -0.50 -40.82 22.53
C PRO A 362 -1.95 -40.55 22.94
N SER A 363 -2.15 -40.33 24.24
CA SER A 363 -3.47 -40.22 24.88
C SER A 363 -4.24 -38.95 24.49
N ALA A 364 -5.58 -39.05 24.43
CA ALA A 364 -6.49 -37.92 24.21
C ALA A 364 -7.56 -37.84 25.31
N VAL A 365 -7.90 -36.62 25.72
CA VAL A 365 -8.95 -36.33 26.70
C VAL A 365 -10.34 -36.62 26.12
N THR A 366 -11.25 -37.20 26.92
CA THR A 366 -12.68 -37.33 26.60
C THR A 366 -13.55 -36.86 27.77
N PRO A 367 -14.52 -35.94 27.58
CA PRO A 367 -15.47 -35.53 28.60
C PRO A 367 -16.82 -36.28 28.50
N PRO A 368 -17.67 -36.25 29.55
CA PRO A 368 -19.09 -36.52 29.41
C PRO A 368 -20.03 -35.35 29.81
N ALA A 369 -21.23 -35.41 29.21
CA ALA A 369 -22.43 -34.58 29.28
C ALA A 369 -22.75 -33.65 30.50
N ALA A 370 -23.33 -32.51 30.15
CA ALA A 370 -24.48 -31.75 30.72
C ALA A 370 -25.20 -32.32 31.98
N HIS A 371 -25.75 -31.53 32.92
CA HIS A 371 -26.52 -30.26 32.90
C HIS A 371 -26.49 -29.61 34.33
N PRO A 372 -27.19 -28.50 34.68
CA PRO A 372 -27.60 -27.27 33.97
C PRO A 372 -27.22 -25.96 34.76
N THR A 373 -27.77 -24.81 34.33
CA THR A 373 -28.12 -23.62 35.14
C THR A 373 -27.02 -22.88 35.96
N THR A 374 -26.60 -21.72 35.48
CA THR A 374 -26.72 -20.45 36.26
C THR A 374 -26.55 -19.22 35.37
N THR A 375 -27.34 -18.17 35.64
CA THR A 375 -27.31 -16.89 34.90
C THR A 375 -26.55 -15.83 35.70
N PRO A 376 -25.48 -15.21 35.14
CA PRO A 376 -24.95 -13.95 35.64
C PRO A 376 -25.86 -12.78 35.16
N PRO A 377 -26.22 -11.81 36.00
CA PRO A 377 -27.17 -10.76 35.63
C PRO A 377 -26.57 -9.75 34.64
N ALA A 378 -27.39 -9.31 33.69
CA ALA A 378 -27.06 -8.20 32.80
C ALA A 378 -26.92 -6.89 33.61
N ARG A 379 -25.85 -6.13 33.35
CA ARG A 379 -25.70 -4.77 33.91
C ARG A 379 -26.46 -3.77 33.04
N THR A 380 -27.74 -3.58 33.34
CA THR A 380 -28.55 -2.51 32.75
C THR A 380 -27.96 -1.14 33.12
N PRO A 381 -27.64 -0.25 32.15
CA PRO A 381 -27.30 1.14 32.46
C PRO A 381 -28.58 1.90 32.81
N THR A 382 -28.72 2.30 34.07
CA THR A 382 -29.85 3.14 34.54
C THR A 382 -29.73 4.56 33.98
N PRO A 383 -30.78 5.15 33.40
CA PRO A 383 -30.75 6.55 32.98
C PRO A 383 -30.76 7.50 34.21
N PRO A 384 -30.04 8.64 34.16
CA PRO A 384 -30.08 9.63 35.24
C PRO A 384 -31.38 10.44 35.22
N THR A 385 -32.20 10.29 36.26
CA THR A 385 -33.33 11.20 36.54
C THR A 385 -32.79 12.57 37.00
N PRO A 386 -33.30 13.70 36.50
CA PRO A 386 -32.83 15.03 36.90
C PRO A 386 -33.36 15.44 38.29
N THR A 387 -32.49 16.07 39.08
CA THR A 387 -32.83 16.77 40.34
C THR A 387 -32.49 18.26 40.18
N PRO A 388 -33.35 19.20 40.62
CA PRO A 388 -33.33 20.56 40.06
C PRO A 388 -32.56 21.62 40.87
N THR A 389 -32.51 22.83 40.28
CA THR A 389 -32.33 24.13 40.94
C THR A 389 -30.90 24.59 41.24
N ALA A 390 -30.34 25.36 40.30
CA ALA A 390 -29.44 26.47 40.57
C ALA A 390 -29.64 27.57 39.50
N SER A 391 -30.60 28.46 39.72
CA SER A 391 -30.91 29.54 38.77
C SER A 391 -29.89 30.67 38.87
N THR A 392 -29.07 30.85 37.82
CA THR A 392 -28.21 32.04 37.67
C THR A 392 -28.69 32.87 36.48
N THR A 393 -29.61 33.80 36.75
CA THR A 393 -30.11 34.76 35.76
C THR A 393 -28.99 35.71 35.31
N PRO A 394 -28.75 35.93 34.01
CA PRO A 394 -27.85 36.99 33.55
C PRO A 394 -28.51 38.37 33.75
N PRO A 395 -27.78 39.39 34.25
CA PRO A 395 -28.32 40.74 34.30
C PRO A 395 -28.51 41.28 32.87
N ALA A 396 -29.70 41.80 32.59
CA ALA A 396 -30.05 42.37 31.29
C ALA A 396 -29.43 43.76 31.06
N ALA A 397 -29.32 44.17 29.79
CA ALA A 397 -28.96 45.53 29.43
C ALA A 397 -30.10 46.53 29.72
N PRO A 398 -29.81 47.77 30.12
CA PRO A 398 -30.77 48.87 30.18
C PRO A 398 -30.76 49.70 28.90
N ASP A 399 -31.94 49.99 28.37
CA ASP A 399 -32.24 50.92 27.26
C ASP A 399 -33.76 51.24 27.32
N PRO A 400 -34.30 52.40 26.84
CA PRO A 400 -33.64 53.56 26.24
C PRO A 400 -33.88 54.89 26.99
N GLY A 401 -33.29 55.99 26.50
CA GLY A 401 -33.48 57.35 27.05
C GLY A 401 -33.05 58.50 26.13
N GLU A 402 -33.94 58.88 25.20
CA GLU A 402 -33.92 60.15 24.43
C GLU A 402 -34.68 61.27 25.19
N PRO A 403 -34.76 62.56 24.73
CA PRO A 403 -34.36 63.12 23.42
C PRO A 403 -33.46 64.38 23.46
N GLY A 404 -33.04 64.89 22.30
CA GLY A 404 -32.29 66.17 22.20
C GLY A 404 -31.94 66.68 20.78
N ASP A 405 -32.94 67.02 19.97
CA ASP A 405 -32.78 67.74 18.68
C ASP A 405 -32.54 69.27 18.91
N PRO A 406 -31.83 70.01 18.03
CA PRO A 406 -32.52 70.66 16.91
C PRO A 406 -31.74 70.82 15.58
N GLY A 407 -32.25 70.20 14.51
CA GLY A 407 -32.63 70.91 13.26
C GLY A 407 -31.66 70.94 12.06
N GLY A 408 -32.19 70.74 10.84
CA GLY A 408 -31.43 70.84 9.59
C GLY A 408 -32.12 70.35 8.29
N GLU A 409 -33.31 70.85 7.97
CA GLU A 409 -34.02 70.59 6.68
C GLU A 409 -33.42 71.39 5.47
N PRO A 410 -33.79 71.09 4.20
CA PRO A 410 -33.78 69.78 3.53
C PRO A 410 -33.20 69.88 2.09
N GLY A 411 -33.10 68.76 1.36
CA GLY A 411 -32.63 68.77 -0.05
C GLY A 411 -33.14 67.60 -0.89
N ALA A 412 -34.10 67.84 -1.81
CA ALA A 412 -34.72 66.81 -2.64
C ALA A 412 -34.00 66.61 -3.98
N GLY A 413 -34.07 65.39 -4.56
CA GLY A 413 -33.54 65.15 -5.91
C GLY A 413 -33.45 63.69 -6.38
N ARG A 414 -34.58 63.07 -6.74
CA ARG A 414 -34.60 61.83 -7.56
C ARG A 414 -34.89 62.18 -9.02
N PRO A 415 -34.16 61.59 -9.98
CA PRO A 415 -34.75 61.21 -11.26
C PRO A 415 -34.61 59.70 -11.53
N THR A 416 -35.27 59.21 -12.58
CA THR A 416 -35.44 57.77 -12.85
C THR A 416 -35.38 57.49 -14.35
N ARG A 417 -34.57 56.51 -14.80
CA ARG A 417 -34.70 55.77 -16.08
C ARG A 417 -34.55 56.60 -17.39
N ASP A 418 -34.26 56.06 -18.58
CA ASP A 418 -33.95 54.68 -18.99
C ASP A 418 -32.77 54.63 -20.06
N PRO A 419 -32.69 53.84 -21.17
CA PRO A 419 -31.46 53.06 -21.41
C PRO A 419 -30.79 53.25 -22.80
N GLN A 420 -29.94 52.27 -23.16
CA GLN A 420 -29.29 51.98 -24.46
C GLN A 420 -27.88 52.56 -24.69
N GLY A 421 -26.89 51.64 -24.76
CA GLY A 421 -25.52 51.90 -25.21
C GLY A 421 -24.83 50.59 -25.57
N ARG A 422 -24.32 50.46 -26.80
CA ARG A 422 -23.64 49.25 -27.31
C ARG A 422 -22.21 49.17 -26.75
N PRO A 423 -21.70 47.97 -26.36
CA PRO A 423 -20.34 47.86 -25.84
C PRO A 423 -19.26 48.12 -26.91
N THR A 424 -18.37 49.06 -26.63
CA THR A 424 -17.11 49.28 -27.36
C THR A 424 -15.99 48.39 -26.78
N ARG A 425 -15.04 47.96 -27.61
CA ARG A 425 -13.94 47.08 -27.19
C ARG A 425 -12.85 47.85 -26.46
N THR A 426 -12.53 47.45 -25.23
CA THR A 426 -11.30 47.88 -24.54
C THR A 426 -10.10 47.08 -25.07
N PRO A 427 -9.00 47.72 -25.53
CA PRO A 427 -7.77 47.02 -25.87
C PRO A 427 -6.98 46.62 -24.61
N CYS A 428 -6.18 45.55 -24.72
CA CYS A 428 -5.36 45.04 -23.63
C CYS A 428 -4.15 45.96 -23.35
N PRO A 429 -3.79 46.29 -22.09
CA PRO A 429 -2.60 47.09 -21.79
C PRO A 429 -1.31 46.35 -22.15
N THR A 430 -0.37 47.05 -22.79
CA THR A 430 0.90 46.49 -23.26
C THR A 430 1.95 46.46 -22.14
N THR A 431 2.67 45.35 -22.02
CA THR A 431 3.79 45.18 -21.07
C THR A 431 4.94 46.15 -21.37
N PRO A 432 5.44 46.92 -20.39
CA PRO A 432 6.66 47.70 -20.55
C PRO A 432 7.90 46.80 -20.53
N ALA A 433 8.86 47.08 -21.41
CA ALA A 433 10.13 46.34 -21.47
C ALA A 433 11.09 46.72 -20.32
N PRO A 434 11.95 45.81 -19.83
CA PRO A 434 12.86 46.09 -18.73
C PRO A 434 14.03 47.00 -19.15
N THR A 435 14.26 48.06 -18.39
CA THR A 435 15.46 48.93 -18.49
C THR A 435 16.71 48.18 -17.99
N PRO A 436 17.86 48.27 -18.67
CA PRO A 436 19.07 47.54 -18.26
C PRO A 436 19.72 48.11 -16.99
N THR A 437 20.02 47.23 -16.03
CA THR A 437 20.77 47.55 -14.81
C THR A 437 22.22 47.92 -15.13
N PRO A 438 22.80 48.99 -14.53
CA PRO A 438 24.18 49.37 -14.78
C PRO A 438 25.19 48.38 -14.20
N THR A 439 26.22 48.05 -14.99
CA THR A 439 27.30 47.12 -14.63
C THR A 439 28.15 47.66 -13.48
N GLN A 440 28.30 46.88 -12.40
CA GLN A 440 29.26 47.20 -11.33
C GLN A 440 30.70 46.90 -11.76
N LYS A 441 31.62 47.80 -11.39
CA LYS A 441 33.06 47.71 -11.68
C LYS A 441 33.73 46.73 -10.73
N PRO A 442 34.62 45.83 -11.19
CA PRO A 442 35.25 44.83 -10.31
C PRO A 442 36.18 45.50 -9.29
N THR A 443 35.96 45.18 -8.01
CA THR A 443 36.80 45.61 -6.88
C THR A 443 37.96 44.63 -6.67
N LYS A 444 39.07 45.12 -6.10
CA LYS A 444 40.39 44.48 -6.11
C LYS A 444 40.48 43.17 -5.33
N THR A 445 41.28 42.25 -5.85
CA THR A 445 41.77 41.03 -5.21
C THR A 445 42.48 41.31 -3.86
N PRO A 446 42.15 40.58 -2.78
CA PRO A 446 42.98 40.51 -1.58
C PRO A 446 44.21 39.62 -1.81
N ALA A 447 45.38 40.04 -1.33
CA ALA A 447 46.57 39.19 -1.29
C ALA A 447 46.50 38.17 -0.14
N PRO A 448 47.14 36.98 -0.25
CA PRO A 448 47.14 35.99 0.83
C PRO A 448 47.91 36.48 2.06
N SER A 449 47.32 36.35 3.25
CA SER A 449 48.00 36.60 4.53
C SER A 449 48.67 35.32 5.06
N ALA A 450 49.69 35.49 5.90
CA ALA A 450 50.70 34.45 6.16
C ALA A 450 50.28 33.36 7.17
N THR A 451 50.90 32.19 7.00
CA THR A 451 50.81 31.02 7.90
C THR A 451 51.47 31.28 9.27
N PRO A 452 50.81 31.00 10.40
CA PRO A 452 51.45 30.80 11.69
C PRO A 452 51.82 29.31 11.90
N THR A 453 53.07 29.03 12.25
CA THR A 453 53.57 27.65 12.48
C THR A 453 53.43 27.23 13.93
N GLN A 454 52.69 26.14 14.14
CA GLN A 454 52.73 25.13 15.23
C GLN A 454 53.25 25.48 16.64
N THR A 455 52.47 25.05 17.64
CA THR A 455 52.99 24.48 18.91
C THR A 455 52.29 23.14 19.17
N PRO A 456 53.00 22.02 19.41
CA PRO A 456 52.39 20.73 19.67
C PRO A 456 51.99 20.55 21.15
N THR A 457 50.72 20.20 21.40
CA THR A 457 50.26 19.72 22.72
C THR A 457 50.53 18.22 22.87
N GLN A 458 50.97 17.80 24.06
CA GLN A 458 51.61 16.51 24.27
C GLN A 458 50.64 15.34 24.47
N THR A 459 51.02 14.16 23.97
CA THR A 459 50.36 12.88 24.25
C THR A 459 50.63 12.42 25.70
N PRO A 460 49.62 12.14 26.52
CA PRO A 460 49.80 11.50 27.82
C PRO A 460 49.99 9.98 27.65
N THR A 461 51.22 9.53 27.45
CA THR A 461 51.57 8.12 27.62
C THR A 461 51.53 7.76 29.11
N GLN A 462 50.75 6.76 29.50
CA GLN A 462 50.92 6.06 30.78
C GLN A 462 50.95 4.53 30.59
N THR A 463 51.75 3.91 31.45
CA THR A 463 52.20 2.50 31.40
C THR A 463 51.07 1.53 31.78
N PRO A 464 51.01 0.31 31.22
CA PRO A 464 50.03 -0.70 31.62
C PRO A 464 50.24 -1.20 33.06
N THR A 465 49.14 -1.40 33.79
CA THR A 465 49.13 -1.96 35.15
C THR A 465 48.48 -3.34 35.18
N ALA A 466 49.25 -4.31 35.67
CA ALA A 466 48.93 -5.65 36.18
C ALA A 466 47.55 -6.29 35.91
N THR A 467 47.60 -7.47 35.28
CA THR A 467 46.58 -8.52 35.35
C THR A 467 46.33 -8.98 36.80
N PRO A 468 45.07 -9.09 37.26
CA PRO A 468 44.71 -9.94 38.40
C PRO A 468 44.48 -11.39 37.96
N THR A 469 45.12 -12.35 38.64
CA THR A 469 44.94 -13.79 38.41
C THR A 469 43.58 -14.27 38.94
N ALA A 470 43.08 -15.38 38.40
CA ALA A 470 41.80 -15.98 38.78
C ALA A 470 41.76 -16.47 40.24
N GLU A 471 40.57 -16.38 40.86
CA GLU A 471 40.18 -17.17 42.02
C GLU A 471 39.08 -18.17 41.64
N THR A 472 39.15 -19.37 42.22
CA THR A 472 38.20 -20.47 41.98
C THR A 472 37.29 -20.65 43.19
N PRO A 473 35.95 -20.57 43.03
CA PRO A 473 35.01 -21.04 44.05
C PRO A 473 34.87 -22.56 44.02
N THR A 474 34.99 -23.21 45.18
CA THR A 474 34.83 -24.66 45.38
C THR A 474 33.35 -25.10 45.30
N ALA A 475 33.12 -26.38 45.02
CA ALA A 475 31.80 -26.97 44.75
C ALA A 475 30.94 -27.31 45.99
N ALA A 476 29.66 -27.62 45.69
CA ALA A 476 28.71 -28.43 46.48
C ALA A 476 28.12 -27.78 47.77
N PRO A 477 26.96 -28.26 48.29
CA PRO A 477 26.27 -29.52 47.97
C PRO A 477 24.79 -29.44 47.52
N ASP A 478 24.28 -30.59 47.07
CA ASP A 478 22.85 -30.92 46.99
C ASP A 478 22.12 -30.78 48.33
N PRO A 479 20.78 -30.71 48.32
CA PRO A 479 20.06 -31.86 48.86
C PRO A 479 18.86 -32.34 48.00
N THR A 480 18.93 -33.60 47.57
CA THR A 480 17.87 -34.62 47.49
C THR A 480 16.42 -34.23 47.19
N ALA A 481 15.87 -34.84 46.13
CA ALA A 481 14.43 -34.88 45.86
C ALA A 481 13.64 -35.75 46.87
N SER A 482 12.33 -35.48 46.94
CA SER A 482 11.28 -36.48 47.21
C SER A 482 9.95 -36.03 46.58
#